data_AF-A0A1B6KDC1-F1
#
_entry.id   AF-A0A1B6KDC1-F1
#
_cell.length_a   1.000
_cell.length_b   1.000
_cell.length_c   1.000
_cell.angle_alpha   90.00
_cell.angle_beta   90.00
_cell.angle_gamma   90.00
#
_symmetry.space_group_name_H-M   'P 1'
#
loop_
_entity.id
_entity.type
_entity.pdbx_description
1 polymer ?
#
loop_
_entity_poly.entity_id
_entity_poly.type
_entity_poly.pdbx_seq_one_letter_code
_entity_poly.pdbx_strand_id
1 'polypeptide(L)'
;MKQTEVPVEGLTHGQCYYFRAACGNIRGYSQFRVSQPDCVIPSSWRDETGREERLPPGGLALLDRLFAEVRSGRPDLKGLGDPGPGETPVGQRRKKTTIKQLFTAASKFQKHLKRGVFLSCLLYHEDRVLVTNE
;
A
#
# COMPACT_ATOMS: atom_id res chain seq x y z
N MET A 1 29.83 -2.40 14.01
CA MET A 1 28.41 -2.80 13.99
C MET A 1 28.30 -4.14 13.27
N LYS A 2 27.57 -5.11 13.81
CA LYS A 2 27.27 -6.38 13.12
C LYS A 2 25.98 -6.18 12.34
N GLN A 3 26.03 -6.28 11.02
CA GLN A 3 24.83 -6.26 10.18
C GLN A 3 24.24 -7.67 10.15
N THR A 4 23.01 -7.82 10.64
CA THR A 4 22.31 -9.11 10.72
C THR A 4 21.30 -9.32 9.60
N GLU A 5 21.00 -8.26 8.84
CA GLU A 5 19.94 -8.24 7.83
C GLU A 5 20.43 -7.57 6.54
N VAL A 6 19.99 -8.10 5.39
CA VAL A 6 20.28 -7.57 4.06
C VAL A 6 18.99 -7.57 3.25
N PRO A 7 18.51 -6.41 2.79
CA PRO A 7 17.34 -6.36 1.91
C PRO A 7 17.70 -6.92 0.53
N VAL A 8 16.82 -7.76 -0.01
CA VAL A 8 16.94 -8.30 -1.38
C VAL A 8 15.80 -7.71 -2.20
N GLU A 9 16.16 -6.89 -3.19
CA GLU A 9 15.21 -6.19 -4.07
C GLU A 9 15.09 -6.88 -5.44
N GLY A 10 14.08 -6.48 -6.23
CA GLY A 10 13.91 -6.98 -7.60
C GLY A 10 13.36 -8.41 -7.70
N LEU A 11 12.72 -8.91 -6.64
CA LEU A 11 12.04 -10.21 -6.67
C LEU A 11 10.72 -10.13 -7.45
N THR A 12 10.44 -11.16 -8.24
CA THR A 12 9.20 -11.31 -9.01
C THR A 12 8.15 -12.01 -8.17
N HIS A 13 6.92 -11.49 -8.17
CA HIS A 13 5.81 -12.15 -7.47
C HIS A 13 5.49 -13.51 -8.11
N GLY A 14 5.06 -14.48 -7.28
CA GLY A 14 4.74 -15.83 -7.72
C GLY A 14 5.95 -16.72 -8.04
N GLN A 15 7.17 -16.17 -8.04
CA GLN A 15 8.39 -16.94 -8.27
C GLN A 15 8.97 -17.46 -6.95
N CYS A 16 9.42 -18.71 -6.94
CA CYS A 16 10.04 -19.34 -5.78
C CYS A 16 11.55 -19.01 -5.71
N TYR A 17 11.99 -18.51 -4.55
CA TYR A 17 13.39 -18.15 -4.28
C TYR A 17 13.97 -18.97 -3.12
N TYR A 18 15.22 -19.40 -3.28
CA TYR A 18 15.99 -20.15 -2.29
C TYR A 18 17.19 -19.33 -1.84
N PHE A 19 17.45 -19.27 -0.54
CA PHE A 19 18.57 -18.52 0.01
C PHE A 19 19.55 -19.44 0.71
N ARG A 20 20.84 -19.13 0.57
CA ARG A 20 21.92 -19.78 1.33
C ARG A 20 22.96 -18.75 1.75
N ALA A 21 23.54 -18.92 2.93
CA ALA A 21 24.57 -18.05 3.47
C ALA A 21 25.81 -18.84 3.88
N ALA A 22 27.00 -18.23 3.75
CA ALA A 22 28.26 -18.77 4.25
C ALA A 22 29.02 -17.67 5.00
N CYS A 23 29.79 -18.05 6.02
CA CYS A 23 30.60 -17.12 6.80
C CYS A 23 32.03 -17.11 6.24
N GLY A 24 32.54 -15.93 5.87
CA GLY A 24 33.89 -15.75 5.35
C GLY A 24 34.85 -15.09 6.34
N ASN A 25 36.12 -15.50 6.33
CA ASN A 25 37.24 -14.80 6.96
C ASN A 25 38.47 -14.83 6.03
N ILE A 26 39.64 -14.36 6.50
CA ILE A 26 40.88 -14.32 5.70
C ILE A 26 41.37 -15.70 5.22
N ARG A 27 40.91 -16.79 5.85
CA ARG A 27 41.27 -18.17 5.49
C ARG A 27 40.30 -18.79 4.48
N GLY A 28 39.16 -18.16 4.22
CA GLY A 28 38.14 -18.65 3.28
C GLY A 28 36.72 -18.60 3.84
N TYR A 29 35.84 -19.38 3.22
CA TYR A 29 34.41 -19.44 3.53
C TYR A 29 34.03 -20.77 4.19
N SER A 30 33.04 -20.73 5.09
CA SER A 30 32.39 -21.92 5.62
C SER A 30 31.55 -22.62 4.56
N GLN A 31 30.99 -23.79 4.91
CA GLN A 31 29.93 -24.40 4.13
C GLN A 31 28.69 -23.49 4.11
N PHE A 32 27.90 -23.62 3.04
CA PHE A 32 26.61 -22.93 2.90
C PHE A 32 25.57 -23.51 3.86
N ARG A 33 24.82 -22.63 4.53
CA ARG A 33 23.62 -22.93 5.29
C ARG A 33 22.41 -22.44 4.50
N VAL A 34 21.41 -23.30 4.33
CA VAL A 34 20.13 -22.94 3.68
C VAL A 34 19.24 -22.13 4.64
N SER A 35 18.35 -21.31 4.08
CA SER A 35 17.34 -20.59 4.85
C SER A 35 16.29 -21.53 5.44
N GLN A 36 15.62 -21.10 6.51
CA GLN A 36 14.37 -21.69 6.98
C GLN A 36 13.31 -20.59 7.02
N PRO A 37 12.24 -20.69 6.22
CA PRO A 37 11.89 -21.78 5.30
C PRO A 37 12.88 -21.97 4.13
N ASP A 38 12.91 -23.17 3.53
CA ASP A 38 13.82 -23.53 2.44
C ASP A 38 13.64 -22.62 1.20
N CYS A 39 12.41 -22.14 1.02
CA CYS A 39 12.08 -21.19 -0.02
C CYS A 39 11.05 -20.16 0.44
N VAL A 40 10.99 -19.05 -0.29
CA VAL A 40 9.96 -18.04 -0.17
C VAL A 40 9.40 -17.73 -1.56
N ILE A 41 8.08 -17.58 -1.63
CA ILE A 41 7.39 -17.10 -2.83
C ILE A 41 6.82 -15.74 -2.46
N PRO A 42 7.38 -14.63 -2.97
CA PRO A 42 6.80 -13.31 -2.77
C PRO A 42 5.39 -13.30 -3.37
N SER A 43 4.39 -13.14 -2.52
CA SER A 43 2.99 -13.04 -2.92
C SER A 43 2.54 -11.59 -2.95
N SER A 44 1.68 -11.25 -3.91
CA SER A 44 0.91 -10.02 -3.92
C SER A 44 -0.53 -10.30 -3.53
N TRP A 45 -1.17 -9.40 -2.78
CA TRP A 45 -2.62 -9.48 -2.51
C TRP A 45 -3.47 -9.56 -3.80
N ARG A 46 -2.87 -9.15 -4.93
CA ARG A 46 -3.45 -9.22 -6.27
C ARG A 46 -3.50 -10.66 -6.81
N ASP A 47 -2.58 -11.52 -6.37
CA ASP A 47 -2.50 -12.93 -6.80
C ASP A 47 -3.67 -13.75 -6.21
N GLU A 48 -4.18 -13.38 -5.03
CA GLU A 48 -5.24 -14.11 -4.33
C GLU A 48 -6.66 -13.73 -4.79
N THR A 49 -6.85 -12.50 -5.29
CA THR A 49 -8.20 -11.99 -5.56
C THR A 49 -8.72 -12.37 -6.95
N GLY A 50 -7.87 -12.87 -7.86
CA GLY A 50 -8.24 -13.14 -9.26
C GLY A 50 -8.87 -11.93 -9.96
N ARG A 51 -8.70 -10.72 -9.38
CA ARG A 51 -9.33 -9.49 -9.83
C ARG A 51 -8.36 -8.77 -10.74
N GLU A 52 -8.85 -8.41 -11.92
CA GLU A 52 -8.13 -7.53 -12.83
C GLU A 52 -7.70 -6.23 -12.14
N GLU A 53 -6.62 -5.62 -12.64
CA GLU A 53 -6.16 -4.35 -12.12
C GLU A 53 -7.30 -3.33 -12.14
N ARG A 54 -7.56 -2.70 -10.98
CA ARG A 54 -8.61 -1.67 -10.86
C ARG A 54 -8.46 -0.54 -11.89
N LEU A 55 -7.23 -0.28 -12.32
CA LEU A 55 -6.92 0.58 -13.45
C LEU A 55 -6.23 -0.28 -14.51
N PRO A 56 -6.79 -0.41 -15.72
CA PRO A 56 -6.14 -1.15 -16.78
C PRO A 56 -4.83 -0.45 -17.21
N PRO A 57 -3.94 -1.14 -17.92
CA PRO A 57 -2.82 -0.50 -18.61
C PRO A 57 -3.30 0.69 -19.45
N GLY A 58 -2.71 1.88 -19.25
CA GLY A 58 -3.18 3.11 -19.90
C GLY A 58 -4.42 3.76 -19.26
N GLY A 59 -4.96 3.20 -18.18
CA GLY A 59 -6.13 3.73 -17.47
C GLY A 59 -5.94 5.15 -16.95
N LEU A 60 -4.71 5.53 -16.58
CA LEU A 60 -4.38 6.93 -16.22
C LEU A 60 -4.52 7.86 -17.43
N ALA A 61 -3.98 7.48 -18.59
CA ALA A 61 -4.07 8.29 -19.80
C ALA A 61 -5.52 8.41 -20.31
N LEU A 62 -6.32 7.35 -20.17
CA LEU A 62 -7.76 7.39 -20.45
C LEU A 62 -8.47 8.37 -19.51
N LEU A 63 -8.15 8.33 -18.22
CA LEU A 63 -8.74 9.21 -17.22
C LEU A 63 -8.37 10.68 -17.49
N ASP A 64 -7.12 10.96 -17.83
CA ASP A 64 -6.65 12.31 -18.19
C ASP A 64 -7.38 12.85 -19.42
N ARG A 65 -7.57 12.00 -20.44
CA ARG A 65 -8.35 12.35 -21.63
C ARG A 65 -9.80 12.67 -21.27
N LEU A 66 -10.45 11.83 -20.46
CA LEU A 66 -11.83 12.06 -20.01
C LEU A 66 -11.95 13.37 -19.22
N PHE A 67 -10.98 13.66 -18.34
CA PHE A 67 -10.96 14.93 -17.62
C PHE A 67 -10.77 16.14 -18.55
N ALA A 68 -9.96 16.02 -19.60
CA ALA A 68 -9.82 17.07 -20.60
C ALA A 68 -11.13 17.28 -21.39
N GLU A 69 -11.78 16.20 -21.81
CA GLU A 69 -13.04 16.24 -22.55
C GLU A 69 -14.18 16.87 -21.74
N VAL A 70 -14.35 16.45 -20.49
CA VAL A 70 -15.34 17.05 -19.57
C VAL A 70 -15.07 18.54 -19.36
N ARG A 71 -13.82 18.95 -19.17
CA ARG A 71 -13.45 20.37 -19.02
C ARG A 71 -13.76 21.19 -20.28
N SER A 72 -13.59 20.60 -21.46
CA SER A 72 -13.93 21.27 -22.73
C SER A 72 -15.43 21.34 -23.02
N GLY A 73 -16.19 20.29 -22.67
CA GLY A 73 -17.62 20.20 -22.95
C GLY A 73 -18.51 20.92 -21.93
N ARG A 74 -17.96 21.29 -20.78
CA ARG A 74 -18.67 21.91 -19.66
C ARG A 74 -17.93 23.14 -19.13
N PRO A 75 -18.01 24.28 -19.84
CA PRO A 75 -17.39 25.53 -19.39
C PRO A 75 -17.96 26.04 -18.06
N ASP A 76 -19.15 25.55 -17.64
CA ASP A 76 -19.75 25.76 -16.32
C ASP A 76 -18.97 25.10 -15.17
N LEU A 77 -18.14 24.10 -15.46
CA LEU A 77 -17.31 23.37 -14.49
C LEU A 77 -15.84 23.85 -14.48
N LYS A 78 -15.52 24.91 -15.24
CA LYS A 78 -14.18 25.46 -15.40
C LYS A 78 -13.73 26.13 -14.09
N GLY A 79 -13.16 25.33 -13.19
CA GLY A 79 -12.71 25.76 -11.85
C GLY A 79 -12.78 24.66 -10.79
N LEU A 80 -13.47 23.54 -11.03
CA LEU A 80 -13.62 22.47 -10.04
C LEU A 80 -12.37 21.57 -9.85
N GLY A 81 -11.23 21.94 -10.45
CA GLY A 81 -10.02 21.11 -10.43
C GLY A 81 -8.73 21.82 -10.82
N ASP A 82 -8.73 23.15 -10.92
CA ASP A 82 -7.50 23.91 -11.15
C ASP A 82 -7.09 24.54 -9.81
N PRO A 83 -6.12 23.96 -9.07
CA PRO A 83 -5.62 24.61 -7.87
C PRO A 83 -4.83 25.84 -8.33
N GLY A 84 -5.42 27.02 -8.16
CA GLY A 84 -4.65 28.27 -8.24
C GLY A 84 -3.45 28.22 -7.29
N PRO A 85 -2.37 28.97 -7.56
CA PRO A 85 -1.18 28.96 -6.71
C PRO A 85 -1.57 29.48 -5.31
N GLY A 86 -1.80 28.56 -4.38
CA GLY A 86 -2.23 28.86 -3.01
C GLY A 86 -3.57 28.23 -2.58
N GLU A 87 -4.38 27.70 -3.50
CA GLU A 87 -5.62 27.02 -3.15
C GLU A 87 -5.41 25.51 -3.05
N THR A 88 -5.43 25.00 -1.82
CA THR A 88 -5.48 23.56 -1.57
C THR A 88 -6.73 22.98 -2.24
N PRO A 89 -6.63 21.89 -3.02
CA PRO A 89 -7.78 21.22 -3.59
C PRO A 89 -8.82 20.95 -2.49
N VAL A 90 -10.10 21.22 -2.76
CA VAL A 90 -11.23 21.04 -1.83
C VAL A 90 -11.31 19.61 -1.24
N GLY A 91 -10.57 18.64 -1.80
CA GLY A 91 -10.39 17.28 -1.28
C GLY A 91 -9.20 17.03 -0.33
N GLN A 92 -8.37 18.02 -0.02
CA GLN A 92 -7.12 17.84 0.77
C GLN A 92 -7.07 18.58 2.11
N ARG A 93 -8.21 18.90 2.74
CA ARG A 93 -8.24 18.94 4.21
C ARG A 93 -8.23 17.54 4.81
N ARG A 94 -7.35 16.66 4.31
CA ARG A 94 -7.02 15.43 5.03
C ARG A 94 -6.16 15.88 6.20
N LYS A 95 -6.77 16.05 7.37
CA LYS A 95 -6.04 16.02 8.63
C LYS A 95 -5.06 14.86 8.51
N LYS A 96 -3.76 15.11 8.71
CA LYS A 96 -2.75 14.06 8.76
C LYS A 96 -3.11 13.19 9.96
N THR A 97 -3.98 12.22 9.73
CA THR A 97 -4.40 11.28 10.74
C THR A 97 -3.32 10.22 10.76
N THR A 98 -2.59 10.13 11.86
CA THR A 98 -1.56 9.10 12.02
C THR A 98 -2.27 7.75 11.98
N ILE A 99 -1.60 6.69 11.51
CA ILE A 99 -2.17 5.32 11.51
C ILE A 99 -2.73 4.95 12.90
N LYS A 100 -2.08 5.41 13.99
CA LYS A 100 -2.55 5.26 15.36
C LYS A 100 -3.98 5.81 15.61
N GLN A 101 -4.37 6.87 14.92
CA GLN A 101 -5.70 7.48 15.05
C GLN A 101 -6.83 6.60 14.51
N LEU A 102 -6.52 5.64 13.62
CA LEU A 102 -7.50 4.63 13.18
C LEU A 102 -7.87 3.65 14.30
N PHE A 103 -6.96 3.45 15.25
CA PHE A 103 -7.10 2.53 16.39
C PHE A 103 -7.40 3.27 17.71
N THR A 104 -7.49 4.61 17.69
CA THR A 104 -7.84 5.38 18.89
C THR A 104 -9.36 5.41 18.98
N ALA A 105 -9.93 5.12 20.17
CA ALA A 105 -11.36 5.17 20.42
C ALA A 105 -11.95 6.50 19.92
N ALA A 106 -12.60 6.47 18.76
CA ALA A 106 -13.29 7.64 18.27
C ALA A 106 -14.53 7.82 19.15
N SER A 107 -14.58 8.93 19.89
CA SER A 107 -15.62 9.25 20.88
C SER A 107 -17.08 9.25 20.35
N LYS A 108 -17.32 8.90 19.09
CA LYS A 108 -18.63 8.92 18.45
C LYS A 108 -18.83 7.64 17.64
N PHE A 109 -19.32 6.60 18.29
CA PHE A 109 -19.93 5.45 17.62
C PHE A 109 -20.98 5.96 16.63
N GLN A 110 -20.77 5.75 15.33
CA GLN A 110 -21.78 6.07 14.32
C GLN A 110 -22.74 4.88 14.24
N LYS A 111 -23.89 4.98 14.91
CA LYS A 111 -24.94 3.92 14.88
C LYS A 111 -25.34 3.50 13.45
N HIS A 112 -25.18 4.41 12.48
CA HIS A 112 -25.41 4.15 11.06
C HIS A 112 -24.31 4.80 10.23
N LEU A 113 -23.53 3.97 9.52
CA LEU A 113 -22.60 4.45 8.49
C LEU A 113 -23.42 5.08 7.36
N LYS A 114 -23.14 6.35 7.04
CA LYS A 114 -23.71 7.00 5.86
C LYS A 114 -23.12 6.37 4.59
N ARG A 115 -23.76 6.56 3.43
CA ARG A 115 -23.21 6.10 2.14
C ARG A 115 -21.80 6.66 1.93
N GLY A 116 -20.81 5.78 1.77
CA GLY A 116 -19.39 6.14 1.67
C GLY A 116 -18.46 4.93 1.61
N VAL A 117 -17.15 5.18 1.53
CA VAL A 117 -16.12 4.14 1.60
C VAL A 117 -15.53 4.14 3.00
N PHE A 118 -15.52 2.98 3.64
CA PHE A 118 -15.00 2.76 4.99
C PHE A 118 -13.84 1.78 4.94
N LEU A 119 -12.89 1.93 5.87
CA LEU A 119 -11.76 1.03 6.04
C LEU A 119 -11.91 0.36 7.40
N SER A 120 -12.08 -0.96 7.40
CA SER A 120 -11.91 -1.79 8.59
C SER A 120 -10.56 -2.49 8.50
N CYS A 121 -9.77 -2.48 9.57
CA CYS A 121 -8.52 -3.23 9.63
C CYS A 121 -8.32 -3.90 10.99
N LEU A 122 -7.73 -5.09 10.92
CA LEU A 122 -7.39 -5.93 12.06
C LEU A 122 -5.88 -6.17 11.99
N LEU A 123 -5.16 -5.71 13.01
CA LEU A 123 -3.71 -5.82 13.10
C LEU A 123 -3.36 -6.73 14.27
N TYR A 124 -2.64 -7.81 13.98
CA TYR A 124 -2.16 -8.76 14.96
C TYR A 124 -0.66 -8.54 15.20
N HIS A 125 -0.25 -8.44 16.46
CA HIS A 125 1.15 -8.41 16.85
C HIS A 125 1.35 -9.17 18.15
N GLU A 126 2.10 -10.28 18.10
CA GLU A 126 2.36 -11.20 19.22
C GLU A 126 1.07 -11.74 19.83
N ASP A 127 0.56 -11.13 20.91
CA ASP A 127 -0.70 -11.49 21.58
C ASP A 127 -1.72 -10.35 21.56
N ARG A 128 -1.46 -9.29 20.79
CA ARG A 128 -2.29 -8.09 20.74
C ARG A 128 -3.02 -8.00 19.40
N VAL A 129 -4.33 -7.79 19.50
CA VAL A 129 -5.20 -7.48 18.37
C VAL A 129 -5.59 -6.01 18.46
N LEU A 130 -5.28 -5.23 17.43
CA LEU A 130 -5.78 -3.88 17.24
C LEU A 130 -6.86 -3.94 16.15
N VAL A 131 -8.02 -3.37 16.44
CA VAL A 131 -9.14 -3.30 15.49
C VAL A 131 -9.51 -1.83 15.29
N THR A 132 -9.86 -1.44 14.07
CA THR A 132 -10.55 -0.17 13.83
C THR A 132 -11.87 -0.15 14.59
N ASN A 133 -12.19 0.96 15.25
CA ASN A 133 -13.49 1.11 15.90
C ASN A 133 -14.62 1.14 14.87
N GLU A 134 -15.72 0.45 15.16
CA GLU A 134 -16.94 0.41 14.34
C GLU A 134 -17.84 1.65 14.52
#